data_AF-A0A672RLY3-F1
#
_entry.id   AF-A0A672RLY3-F1
#
_cell.length_a   1.000
_cell.length_b   1.000
_cell.length_c   1.000
_cell.angle_alpha   90.00
_cell.angle_beta   90.00
_cell.angle_gamma   90.00
#
_symmetry.space_group_name_H-M   'P 1'
#
loop_
_entity.id
_entity.type
_entity.pdbx_description
1 polymer ?
#
loop_
_entity_poly.entity_id
_entity_poly.type
_entity_poly.pdbx_seq_one_letter_code
_entity_poly.pdbx_strand_id
1 'polypeptide(L)'
;MGNCHTVGPNEALVVSGGCCGSDEKSYTVGGWAWAWWLITDIQKITLEIMTLQPKCEDVETAEGVAITVTGVAQVKVMTDNELLGYACEQFLGKTVAEIKSVILQTLEGHLRSILGTLTVEQIYQDRDQFAKLVREVAAPDVGRMGIEILSFTIKDVYDKVDYLSSLGKSQTAAVQRDADIGVAEAERDAGIREAECKKEMMDVKFQADTRMADSKRELEMQKAAFNQEVNTKKAEAQLAYELQAAKEQQKIRLEEIEIEVVQRKKQITIEEKEILRTEKELIAIVKRPAEAEAYKMQQLAETVQKLKSHANTHYTQSHIAAQVAAPLSRTNEIVILSGDGGRVTGEVNRLLAELPVSVNALTGVDLSKIPLLQKMISPQA
;
A
#
# COMPACT_ATOMS: atom_id res chain seq x y z
N MET A 1 9.37 92.46 83.19
CA MET A 1 9.43 92.32 81.72
C MET A 1 8.89 90.94 81.37
N GLY A 2 8.08 90.83 80.31
CA GLY A 2 7.66 89.55 79.75
C GLY A 2 8.33 89.31 78.41
N ASN A 3 8.22 88.09 77.89
CA ASN A 3 8.72 87.72 76.57
C ASN A 3 7.57 87.21 75.68
N CYS A 4 7.72 87.41 74.38
CA CYS A 4 6.79 86.91 73.36
C CYS A 4 7.31 85.58 72.82
N HIS A 5 6.53 84.51 72.96
CA HIS A 5 6.88 83.18 72.48
C HIS A 5 6.05 82.83 71.25
N THR A 6 6.73 82.65 70.12
CA THR A 6 6.11 82.30 68.84
C THR A 6 6.01 80.79 68.65
N VAL A 7 5.00 80.38 67.88
CA VAL A 7 4.53 79.01 67.75
C VAL A 7 4.27 78.72 66.27
N GLY A 8 4.80 77.62 65.76
CA GLY A 8 4.52 77.18 64.39
C GLY A 8 3.05 76.74 64.23
N PRO A 9 2.47 76.74 63.03
CA PRO A 9 1.11 76.22 62.80
C PRO A 9 0.93 74.74 63.18
N ASN A 10 2.02 73.98 63.27
CA ASN A 10 2.07 72.57 63.66
C ASN A 10 2.35 72.36 65.16
N GLU A 11 2.36 73.42 65.97
CA GLU A 11 2.60 73.35 67.42
C GLU A 11 1.43 74.00 68.18
N ALA A 12 1.08 73.44 69.33
CA ALA A 12 0.30 74.14 70.34
C ALA A 12 1.21 74.55 71.49
N LEU A 13 1.03 75.77 71.99
CA LEU A 13 1.71 76.29 73.16
C LEU A 13 0.70 76.44 74.29
N VAL A 14 1.05 75.89 75.45
CA VAL A 14 0.30 76.00 76.70
C VAL A 14 1.00 77.02 77.57
N VAL A 15 0.25 78.04 77.96
CA VAL A 15 0.66 79.02 78.97
C VAL A 15 -0.07 78.66 80.26
N SER A 16 0.69 78.43 81.34
CA SER A 16 0.16 78.18 82.67
C SER A 16 0.75 79.16 83.69
N GLY A 17 -0.07 79.63 84.62
CA GLY A 17 0.33 80.60 85.63
C GLY A 17 0.29 82.07 85.16
N GLY A 18 -0.12 82.94 86.08
CA GLY A 18 -0.27 84.38 85.84
C GLY A 18 -0.72 85.12 87.10
N CYS A 19 -0.72 86.45 87.03
CA CYS A 19 -1.05 87.30 88.19
C CYS A 19 -2.57 87.49 88.42
N CYS A 20 -3.42 87.12 87.46
CA CYS A 20 -4.85 87.45 87.45
C CYS A 20 -5.83 86.26 87.33
N GLY A 21 -5.34 85.03 87.53
CA GLY A 21 -6.16 83.82 87.58
C GLY A 21 -5.27 82.61 87.80
N SER A 22 -5.47 81.84 88.87
CA SER A 22 -4.56 80.73 89.23
C SER A 22 -4.85 79.42 88.51
N ASP A 23 -6.01 79.30 87.85
CA ASP A 23 -6.52 78.05 87.27
C ASP A 23 -6.81 78.16 85.75
N GLU A 24 -6.62 79.36 85.16
CA GLU A 24 -6.89 79.60 83.75
C GLU A 24 -5.67 79.22 82.90
N LYS A 25 -5.81 78.14 82.12
CA LYS A 25 -4.79 77.66 81.17
C LYS A 25 -5.10 78.24 79.79
N SER A 26 -4.13 78.87 79.15
CA SER A 26 -4.31 79.40 77.79
C SER A 26 -3.64 78.49 76.76
N TYR A 27 -4.43 78.03 75.80
CA TYR A 27 -4.00 77.17 74.69
C TYR A 27 -3.94 77.98 73.40
N THR A 28 -2.76 78.09 72.81
CA THR A 28 -2.53 78.86 71.59
C THR A 28 -1.97 77.95 70.50
N VAL A 29 -2.80 77.65 69.49
CA VAL A 29 -2.42 76.84 68.32
C VAL A 29 -1.91 77.76 67.21
N GLY A 30 -0.60 77.76 66.99
CA GLY A 30 0.09 78.70 66.10
C GLY A 30 0.04 80.17 66.56
N GLY A 31 0.90 81.01 65.99
CA GLY A 31 0.94 82.44 66.30
C GLY A 31 1.89 82.77 67.45
N TRP A 32 1.42 83.49 68.47
CA TRP A 32 2.26 83.93 69.60
C TRP A 32 1.48 84.04 70.91
N ALA A 33 2.19 83.85 72.03
CA ALA A 33 1.68 84.07 73.37
C ALA A 33 2.66 84.91 74.20
N TRP A 34 2.14 85.65 75.19
CA TRP A 34 2.93 86.48 76.09
C TRP A 34 3.14 85.79 77.43
N ALA A 35 4.39 85.72 77.90
CA ALA A 35 4.74 85.07 79.17
C ALA A 35 5.53 85.98 80.10
N TRP A 36 5.29 85.88 81.41
CA TRP A 36 5.95 86.69 82.44
C TRP A 36 7.09 85.89 83.08
N TRP A 37 8.30 86.48 83.09
CA TRP A 37 9.58 85.83 83.44
C TRP A 37 9.61 85.01 84.76
N LEU A 38 8.73 85.28 85.72
CA LEU A 38 8.75 84.65 87.06
C LEU A 38 7.43 84.01 87.51
N ILE A 39 6.35 84.11 86.70
CA ILE A 39 4.99 83.73 87.13
C ILE A 39 4.30 82.80 86.10
N THR A 40 4.93 82.60 84.94
CA THR A 40 4.36 81.85 83.82
C THR A 40 5.30 80.72 83.39
N ASP A 41 4.79 79.49 83.38
CA ASP A 41 5.43 78.35 82.71
C ASP A 41 4.90 78.20 81.27
N ILE A 42 5.75 77.72 80.38
CA ILE A 42 5.50 77.65 78.94
C ILE A 42 5.93 76.28 78.44
N GLN A 43 4.99 75.54 77.90
CA GLN A 43 5.27 74.23 77.32
C GLN A 43 4.69 74.13 75.92
N LYS A 44 5.36 73.39 75.04
CA LYS A 44 4.97 73.18 73.64
C LYS A 44 4.66 71.70 73.41
N ILE A 45 3.62 71.43 72.64
CA ILE A 45 3.28 70.10 72.15
C ILE A 45 3.17 70.13 70.62
N THR A 46 3.74 69.13 69.95
CA THR A 46 3.68 68.99 68.50
C THR A 46 2.33 68.43 68.07
N LEU A 47 1.66 69.11 67.14
CA LEU A 47 0.39 68.68 66.52
C LEU A 47 0.61 67.89 65.21
N GLU A 48 1.85 67.48 64.94
CA GLU A 48 2.22 66.70 63.77
C GLU A 48 1.65 65.27 63.84
N ILE A 49 1.44 64.67 62.67
CA ILE A 49 0.90 63.31 62.56
C ILE A 49 1.96 62.32 63.06
N MET A 50 1.59 61.52 64.05
CA MET A 50 2.43 60.46 64.58
C MET A 50 2.03 59.12 63.97
N THR A 51 3.01 58.42 63.40
CA THR A 51 2.89 57.01 63.01
C THR A 51 3.19 56.11 64.21
N LEU A 52 2.26 55.19 64.47
CA LEU A 52 2.35 54.13 65.48
C LEU A 52 2.25 52.77 64.80
N GLN A 53 2.93 51.77 65.34
CA GLN A 53 2.92 50.40 64.83
C GLN A 53 2.54 49.45 65.97
N PRO A 54 1.24 49.37 66.36
CA PRO A 54 0.79 48.43 67.38
C PRO A 54 1.04 46.99 66.89
N LYS A 55 1.72 46.19 67.70
CA LYS A 55 2.06 44.80 67.39
C LYS A 55 1.54 43.89 68.50
N CYS A 56 0.57 43.04 68.14
CA CYS A 56 0.11 42.00 69.04
C CYS A 56 0.79 40.68 68.68
N GLU A 57 1.64 40.18 69.57
CA GLU A 57 2.23 38.85 69.47
C GLU A 57 1.39 37.82 70.25
N ASP A 58 1.32 36.60 69.71
CA ASP A 58 0.76 35.43 70.37
C ASP A 58 -0.66 35.66 70.93
N VAL A 59 -1.58 36.03 70.04
CA VAL A 59 -3.00 36.16 70.37
C VAL A 59 -3.74 34.94 69.83
N GLU A 60 -4.34 34.18 70.73
CA GLU A 60 -5.28 33.11 70.36
C GLU A 60 -6.56 33.75 69.80
N THR A 61 -6.92 33.36 68.58
CA THR A 61 -8.20 33.68 67.95
C THR A 61 -9.33 32.83 68.54
N ALA A 62 -10.59 33.09 68.15
CA ALA A 62 -11.75 32.33 68.63
C ALA A 62 -11.66 30.81 68.37
N GLU A 63 -10.84 30.38 67.40
CA GLU A 63 -10.60 28.97 67.06
C GLU A 63 -9.33 28.38 67.70
N GLY A 64 -8.64 29.14 68.56
CA GLY A 64 -7.42 28.71 69.24
C GLY A 64 -6.13 28.77 68.41
N VAL A 65 -6.17 29.35 67.20
CA VAL A 65 -4.97 29.58 66.38
C VAL A 65 -4.26 30.85 66.87
N ALA A 66 -2.98 30.72 67.20
CA ALA A 66 -2.15 31.79 67.77
C ALA A 66 -1.52 32.65 66.67
N ILE A 67 -2.00 33.90 66.52
CA ILE A 67 -1.63 34.81 65.44
C ILE A 67 -0.87 36.03 65.98
N THR A 68 0.06 36.52 65.17
CA THR A 68 0.78 37.78 65.34
C THR A 68 0.31 38.78 64.29
N VAL A 69 -0.25 39.91 64.73
CA VAL A 69 -0.76 40.97 63.83
C VAL A 69 0.00 42.27 64.08
N THR A 70 0.40 42.91 62.99
CA THR A 70 1.02 44.24 63.01
C THR A 70 0.08 45.24 62.34
N GLY A 71 -0.39 46.24 63.09
CA GLY A 71 -1.13 47.38 62.58
C GLY A 71 -0.22 48.57 62.24
N VAL A 72 -0.75 49.51 61.47
CA VAL A 72 -0.22 50.86 61.33
C VAL A 72 -1.34 51.84 61.65
N ALA A 73 -1.14 52.67 62.65
CA ALA A 73 -2.06 53.73 63.02
C ALA A 73 -1.41 55.09 62.75
N GLN A 74 -2.15 56.00 62.13
CA GLN A 74 -1.81 57.41 62.02
C GLN A 74 -2.69 58.17 62.99
N VAL A 75 -2.08 58.79 63.99
CA VAL A 75 -2.78 59.55 65.03
C VAL A 75 -2.33 61.00 65.05
N LYS A 76 -3.21 61.89 65.49
CA LYS A 76 -2.94 63.33 65.61
C LYS A 76 -3.58 63.86 66.89
N VAL A 77 -2.94 64.85 67.52
CA VAL A 77 -3.56 65.59 68.64
C VAL A 77 -4.67 66.49 68.09
N MET A 78 -5.82 66.49 68.76
CA MET A 78 -6.98 67.31 68.38
C MET A 78 -6.76 68.79 68.71
N THR A 79 -7.33 69.69 67.90
CA THR A 79 -7.12 71.14 68.02
C THR A 79 -8.23 71.88 68.76
N ASP A 80 -9.33 71.21 69.09
CA ASP A 80 -10.44 71.81 69.82
C ASP A 80 -10.05 72.07 71.28
N ASN A 81 -10.42 73.24 71.82
CA ASN A 81 -9.90 73.75 73.10
C ASN A 81 -10.08 72.77 74.28
N GLU A 82 -11.24 72.10 74.36
CA GLU A 82 -11.53 71.10 75.41
C GLU A 82 -10.67 69.83 75.26
N LEU A 83 -10.54 69.32 74.03
CA LEU A 83 -9.84 68.08 73.73
C LEU A 83 -8.31 68.25 73.76
N LEU A 84 -7.84 69.41 73.31
CA LEU A 84 -6.46 69.86 73.47
C LEU A 84 -6.09 69.98 74.95
N GLY A 85 -7.02 70.43 75.80
CA GLY A 85 -6.86 70.44 77.25
C GLY A 85 -6.50 69.07 77.82
N TYR A 86 -7.27 68.02 77.47
CA TYR A 86 -6.98 66.64 77.90
C TYR A 86 -5.63 66.13 77.36
N ALA A 87 -5.30 66.40 76.09
CA ALA A 87 -3.99 66.05 75.53
C ALA A 87 -2.84 66.71 76.29
N CYS A 88 -2.97 68.00 76.60
CA CYS A 88 -1.98 68.74 77.36
C CYS A 88 -1.83 68.19 78.78
N GLU A 89 -2.92 67.98 79.52
CA GLU A 89 -2.85 67.40 80.88
C GLU A 89 -2.18 66.02 80.91
N GLN A 90 -2.37 65.20 79.87
CA GLN A 90 -1.82 63.85 79.81
C GLN A 90 -0.39 63.76 79.25
N PHE A 91 0.04 64.71 78.40
CA PHE A 91 1.30 64.63 77.64
C PHE A 91 2.29 65.77 77.85
N LEU A 92 1.93 66.85 78.55
CA LEU A 92 2.88 67.89 78.94
C LEU A 92 4.05 67.31 79.77
N GLY A 93 5.25 67.83 79.54
CA GLY A 93 6.49 67.34 80.14
C GLY A 93 7.02 65.99 79.63
N LYS A 94 6.25 65.23 78.82
CA LYS A 94 6.70 63.94 78.26
C LYS A 94 7.41 64.10 76.92
N THR A 95 8.32 63.18 76.63
CA THR A 95 8.96 63.08 75.31
C THR A 95 8.02 62.47 74.27
N VAL A 96 8.23 62.79 72.99
CA VAL A 96 7.43 62.22 71.88
C VAL A 96 7.48 60.68 71.86
N ALA A 97 8.56 60.06 72.34
CA ALA A 97 8.66 58.60 72.45
C ALA A 97 7.72 58.01 73.52
N GLU A 98 7.59 58.69 74.67
CA GLU A 98 6.67 58.30 75.76
C GLU A 98 5.21 58.58 75.39
N ILE A 99 4.93 59.66 74.67
CA ILE A 99 3.61 59.93 74.10
C ILE A 99 3.22 58.76 73.18
N LYS A 100 4.11 58.37 72.26
CA LYS A 100 3.88 57.24 71.35
C LYS A 100 3.67 55.91 72.08
N SER A 101 4.42 55.61 73.13
CA SER A 101 4.30 54.33 73.85
C SER A 101 2.97 54.19 74.60
N VAL A 102 2.48 55.25 75.26
CA VAL A 102 1.19 55.22 75.96
C VAL A 102 0.03 54.98 74.99
N ILE A 103 0.03 55.65 73.83
CA ILE A 103 -1.03 55.47 72.82
C ILE A 103 -0.96 54.08 72.18
N LEU A 104 0.27 53.61 71.90
CA LEU A 104 0.52 52.28 71.34
C LEU A 104 -0.01 51.18 72.26
N GLN A 105 0.19 51.28 73.58
CA GLN A 105 -0.35 50.32 74.56
C GLN A 105 -1.89 50.26 74.53
N THR A 106 -2.57 51.40 74.43
CA THR A 106 -4.03 51.44 74.33
C THR A 106 -4.52 50.78 73.04
N LEU A 107 -3.89 51.11 71.89
CA LEU A 107 -4.23 50.51 70.59
C LEU A 107 -3.95 49.00 70.55
N GLU A 108 -2.85 48.53 71.16
CA GLU A 108 -2.53 47.10 71.28
C GLU A 108 -3.53 46.36 72.18
N GLY A 109 -4.03 46.98 73.25
CA GLY A 109 -5.08 46.43 74.09
C GLY A 109 -6.37 46.16 73.31
N HIS A 110 -6.86 47.15 72.56
CA HIS A 110 -8.04 46.97 71.72
C HIS A 110 -7.80 45.98 70.57
N LEU A 111 -6.65 46.07 69.88
CA LEU A 111 -6.29 45.14 68.81
C LEU A 111 -6.27 43.69 69.30
N ARG A 112 -5.64 43.42 70.45
CA ARG A 112 -5.65 42.11 71.11
C ARG A 112 -7.06 41.65 71.48
N SER A 113 -7.91 42.56 71.99
CA SER A 113 -9.28 42.23 72.38
C SER A 113 -10.16 41.82 71.21
N ILE A 114 -10.06 42.47 70.05
CA ILE A 114 -10.86 42.13 68.86
C ILE A 114 -10.32 40.86 68.16
N LEU A 115 -9.00 40.63 68.17
CA LEU A 115 -8.40 39.40 67.64
C LEU A 115 -8.92 38.15 68.35
N GLY A 116 -9.15 38.20 69.67
CA GLY A 116 -9.71 37.08 70.43
C GLY A 116 -11.18 36.77 70.11
N THR A 117 -11.91 37.65 69.44
CA THR A 117 -13.34 37.45 69.12
C THR A 117 -13.62 36.99 67.70
N LEU A 118 -12.64 37.06 66.80
CA LEU A 118 -12.79 36.73 65.38
C LEU A 118 -12.08 35.42 65.01
N THR A 119 -12.47 34.82 63.88
CA THR A 119 -11.75 33.68 63.30
C THR A 119 -10.62 34.15 62.38
N VAL A 120 -9.69 33.23 62.08
CA VAL A 120 -8.53 33.50 61.24
C VAL A 120 -8.93 33.92 59.82
N GLU A 121 -9.94 33.27 59.28
CA GLU A 121 -10.48 33.45 57.94
C GLU A 121 -11.07 34.84 57.78
N GLN A 122 -11.84 35.32 58.77
CA GLN A 122 -12.43 36.66 58.77
C GLN A 122 -11.36 37.76 58.79
N ILE A 123 -10.32 37.59 59.61
CA ILE A 123 -9.18 38.52 59.68
C ILE A 123 -8.40 38.55 58.35
N TYR A 124 -8.31 37.41 57.66
CA TYR A 124 -7.58 37.30 56.40
C TYR A 124 -8.36 37.82 55.19
N GLN A 125 -9.66 37.51 55.10
CA GLN A 125 -10.56 37.89 54.00
C GLN A 125 -10.89 39.40 54.04
N ASP A 126 -11.39 39.90 55.17
CA ASP A 126 -11.97 41.25 55.28
C ASP A 126 -11.14 42.18 56.18
N ARG A 127 -9.86 42.37 55.83
CA ARG A 127 -8.89 43.20 56.58
C ARG A 127 -9.39 44.63 56.84
N ASP A 128 -10.10 45.23 55.90
CA ASP A 128 -10.65 46.59 56.03
C ASP A 128 -11.82 46.66 57.00
N GLN A 129 -12.64 45.60 57.12
CA GLN A 129 -13.72 45.55 58.11
C GLN A 129 -13.14 45.39 59.52
N PHE A 130 -12.15 44.51 59.68
CA PHE A 130 -11.43 44.37 60.94
C PHE A 130 -10.74 45.68 61.37
N ALA A 131 -10.08 46.38 60.44
CA ALA A 131 -9.47 47.68 60.69
C ALA A 131 -10.48 48.76 61.15
N LYS A 132 -11.69 48.78 60.58
CA LYS A 132 -12.78 49.67 61.02
C LYS A 132 -13.25 49.35 62.43
N LEU A 133 -13.46 48.07 62.76
CA LEU A 133 -13.88 47.65 64.11
C LEU A 133 -12.87 48.05 65.18
N VAL A 134 -11.57 47.87 64.94
CA VAL A 134 -10.51 48.30 65.87
C VAL A 134 -10.51 49.83 66.04
N ARG A 135 -10.72 50.59 64.96
CA ARG A 135 -10.87 52.06 65.02
C ARG A 135 -12.09 52.47 65.85
N GLU A 136 -13.26 51.88 65.61
CA GLU A 136 -14.51 52.23 66.29
C GLU A 136 -14.45 51.98 67.80
N VAL A 137 -13.84 50.86 68.21
CA VAL A 137 -13.68 50.52 69.63
C VAL A 137 -12.60 51.35 70.32
N ALA A 138 -11.49 51.67 69.64
CA ALA A 138 -10.39 52.45 70.24
C ALA A 138 -10.61 53.97 70.22
N ALA A 139 -11.39 54.49 69.27
CA ALA A 139 -11.66 55.93 69.13
C ALA A 139 -12.13 56.65 70.42
N PRO A 140 -13.09 56.14 71.21
CA PRO A 140 -13.51 56.82 72.44
C PRO A 140 -12.41 56.88 73.50
N ASP A 141 -11.57 55.86 73.62
CA ASP A 141 -10.54 55.78 74.66
C ASP A 141 -9.30 56.63 74.35
N VAL A 142 -8.87 56.69 73.08
CA VAL A 142 -7.83 57.68 72.69
C VAL A 142 -8.40 59.11 72.60
N GLY A 143 -9.70 59.26 72.31
CA GLY A 143 -10.40 60.55 72.32
C GLY A 143 -10.40 61.21 73.69
N ARG A 144 -10.57 60.43 74.77
CA ARG A 144 -10.40 60.89 76.17
C ARG A 144 -8.99 61.40 76.50
N MET A 145 -8.00 61.02 75.70
CA MET A 145 -6.62 61.51 75.80
C MET A 145 -6.35 62.70 74.86
N GLY A 146 -7.38 63.25 74.19
CA GLY A 146 -7.24 64.35 73.24
C GLY A 146 -6.61 63.97 71.90
N ILE A 147 -6.66 62.69 71.52
CA ILE A 147 -6.06 62.16 70.28
C ILE A 147 -7.13 61.65 69.33
N GLU A 148 -6.98 61.98 68.04
CA GLU A 148 -7.77 61.45 66.95
C GLU A 148 -6.98 60.38 66.18
N ILE A 149 -7.65 59.28 65.82
CA ILE A 149 -7.15 58.30 64.86
C ILE A 149 -7.51 58.79 63.45
N LEU A 150 -6.53 59.25 62.68
CA LEU A 150 -6.74 59.64 61.28
C LEU A 150 -6.98 58.42 60.41
N SER A 151 -6.13 57.39 60.54
CA SER A 151 -6.24 56.14 59.80
C SER A 151 -5.72 54.97 60.63
N PHE A 152 -6.31 53.80 60.42
CA PHE A 152 -5.85 52.52 60.98
C PHE A 152 -5.90 51.48 59.86
N THR A 153 -4.78 50.82 59.60
CA THR A 153 -4.68 49.74 58.60
C THR A 153 -3.90 48.57 59.17
N ILE A 154 -4.19 47.36 58.68
CA ILE A 154 -3.38 46.19 58.99
C ILE A 154 -2.22 46.14 58.01
N LYS A 155 -1.00 46.03 58.54
CA LYS A 155 0.21 45.87 57.74
C LYS A 155 0.39 44.40 57.37
N ASP A 156 0.59 43.56 58.39
CA ASP A 156 0.92 42.15 58.24
C ASP A 156 0.18 41.27 59.26
N VAL A 157 -0.09 40.02 58.86
CA VAL A 157 -0.68 38.96 59.69
C VAL A 157 0.16 37.70 59.49
N TYR A 158 0.73 37.18 60.57
CA TYR A 158 1.59 36.00 60.57
C TYR A 158 1.14 34.99 61.63
N ASP A 159 1.31 33.71 61.35
CA ASP A 159 1.05 32.60 62.26
C ASP A 159 2.37 31.86 62.57
N LYS A 160 2.48 31.25 63.75
CA LYS A 160 3.60 30.39 64.15
C LYS A 160 3.50 28.96 63.59
N VAL A 161 2.30 28.48 63.27
CA VAL A 161 2.00 27.06 63.00
C VAL A 161 1.79 26.75 61.50
N ASP A 162 1.99 27.74 60.62
CA ASP A 162 1.84 27.63 59.15
C ASP A 162 0.41 27.24 58.67
N TYR A 163 -0.61 27.53 59.50
CA TYR A 163 -2.04 27.33 59.19
C TYR A 163 -2.46 28.14 57.96
N LEU A 164 -2.06 29.42 57.92
CA LEU A 164 -2.39 30.34 56.82
C LEU A 164 -1.84 29.89 55.46
N SER A 165 -0.62 29.34 55.39
CA SER A 165 -0.12 28.82 54.12
C SER A 165 -0.76 27.49 53.75
N SER A 166 -1.16 26.68 54.73
CA SER A 166 -1.91 25.43 54.53
C SER A 166 -3.30 25.70 53.93
N LEU A 167 -3.99 26.75 54.39
CA LEU A 167 -5.23 27.24 53.77
C LEU A 167 -5.00 27.68 52.31
N GLY A 168 -3.93 28.45 52.05
CA GLY A 168 -3.55 28.87 50.69
C GLY A 168 -3.18 27.71 49.75
N LYS A 169 -2.48 26.69 50.25
CA LYS A 169 -2.15 25.45 49.52
C LYS A 169 -3.43 24.70 49.12
N SER A 170 -4.41 24.59 50.02
CA SER A 170 -5.70 23.92 49.75
C SER A 170 -6.50 24.63 48.64
N GLN A 171 -6.61 25.97 48.73
CA GLN A 171 -7.29 26.76 47.70
C GLN A 171 -6.58 26.69 46.34
N THR A 172 -5.25 26.78 46.31
CA THR A 172 -4.45 26.63 45.09
C THR A 172 -4.64 25.25 44.46
N ALA A 173 -4.68 24.19 45.28
CA ALA A 173 -4.92 22.82 44.80
C ALA A 173 -6.35 22.60 44.26
N ALA A 174 -7.35 23.31 44.79
CA ALA A 174 -8.71 23.31 44.24
C ALA A 174 -8.76 24.00 42.87
N VAL A 175 -8.22 25.22 42.76
CA VAL A 175 -8.16 25.97 41.49
C VAL A 175 -7.37 25.20 40.42
N GLN A 176 -6.25 24.58 40.78
CA GLN A 176 -5.48 23.75 39.85
C GLN A 176 -6.29 22.53 39.38
N ARG A 177 -6.96 21.82 40.28
CA ARG A 177 -7.81 20.66 39.93
C ARG A 177 -8.91 21.06 38.96
N ASP A 178 -9.59 22.18 39.21
CA ASP A 178 -10.69 22.64 38.37
C ASP A 178 -10.19 23.10 36.99
N ALA A 179 -8.99 23.71 36.93
CA ALA A 179 -8.31 24.01 35.67
C ALA A 179 -7.90 22.74 34.90
N ASP A 180 -7.34 21.74 35.57
CA ASP A 180 -6.96 20.45 34.97
C ASP A 180 -8.19 19.70 34.42
N ILE A 181 -9.32 19.74 35.14
CA ILE A 181 -10.61 19.21 34.66
C ILE A 181 -11.04 19.96 33.39
N GLY A 182 -11.02 21.30 33.39
CA GLY A 182 -11.38 22.10 32.23
C GLY A 182 -10.51 21.82 30.98
N VAL A 183 -9.21 21.59 31.16
CA VAL A 183 -8.30 21.17 30.07
C VAL A 183 -8.67 19.76 29.57
N ALA A 184 -8.86 18.80 30.48
CA ALA A 184 -9.20 17.42 30.10
C ALA A 184 -10.56 17.30 29.40
N GLU A 185 -11.53 18.17 29.72
CA GLU A 185 -12.80 18.25 29.01
C GLU A 185 -12.64 18.89 27.62
N ALA A 186 -11.86 19.97 27.50
CA ALA A 186 -11.57 20.60 26.21
C ALA A 186 -10.81 19.66 25.26
N GLU A 187 -9.82 18.90 25.74
CA GLU A 187 -9.09 17.89 24.96
C GLU A 187 -10.00 16.73 24.53
N ARG A 188 -10.90 16.27 25.41
CA ARG A 188 -11.89 15.22 25.10
C ARG A 188 -12.81 15.67 23.96
N ASP A 189 -13.38 16.86 24.06
CA ASP A 189 -14.31 17.40 23.06
C ASP A 189 -13.62 17.69 21.72
N ALA A 190 -12.38 18.17 21.76
CA ALA A 190 -11.55 18.33 20.57
C ALA A 190 -11.26 16.98 19.91
N GLY A 191 -10.90 15.96 20.70
CA GLY A 191 -10.60 14.60 20.21
C GLY A 191 -11.82 13.89 19.62
N ILE A 192 -13.01 14.06 20.21
CA ILE A 192 -14.28 13.55 19.64
C ILE A 192 -14.53 14.18 18.27
N ARG A 193 -14.47 15.52 18.18
CA ARG A 193 -14.70 16.25 16.93
C ARG A 193 -13.67 15.91 15.86
N GLU A 194 -12.41 15.72 16.23
CA GLU A 194 -11.36 15.28 15.30
C GLU A 194 -11.61 13.85 14.79
N ALA A 195 -12.06 12.94 15.66
CA ALA A 195 -12.40 11.57 15.28
C ALA A 195 -13.62 11.51 14.34
N GLU A 196 -14.64 12.34 14.58
CA GLU A 196 -15.80 12.51 13.70
C GLU A 196 -15.38 13.03 12.31
N CYS A 197 -14.65 14.15 12.26
CA CYS A 197 -14.12 14.70 11.00
C CYS A 197 -13.21 13.72 10.25
N LYS A 198 -12.38 12.93 10.95
CA LYS A 198 -11.55 11.87 10.34
C LYS A 198 -12.41 10.75 9.76
N LYS A 199 -13.48 10.34 10.44
CA LYS A 199 -14.40 9.31 9.94
C LYS A 199 -15.11 9.78 8.67
N GLU A 200 -15.69 10.98 8.67
CA GLU A 200 -16.35 11.57 7.50
C GLU A 200 -15.38 11.72 6.31
N MET A 201 -14.15 12.21 6.56
CA MET A 201 -13.11 12.32 5.54
C MET A 201 -12.76 10.94 4.93
N MET A 202 -12.64 9.91 5.77
CA MET A 202 -12.34 8.55 5.31
C MET A 202 -13.50 7.95 4.54
N ASP A 203 -14.75 8.16 4.95
CA ASP A 203 -15.93 7.69 4.22
C ASP A 203 -16.02 8.34 2.81
N VAL A 204 -15.78 9.66 2.70
CA VAL A 204 -15.70 10.36 1.40
C VAL A 204 -14.54 9.82 0.56
N LYS A 205 -13.38 9.57 1.17
CA LYS A 205 -12.22 9.01 0.47
C LYS A 205 -12.50 7.60 -0.05
N PHE A 206 -13.06 6.71 0.76
CA PHE A 206 -13.41 5.35 0.32
C PHE A 206 -14.45 5.38 -0.81
N GLN A 207 -15.45 6.26 -0.76
CA GLN A 207 -16.40 6.44 -1.87
C GLN A 207 -15.71 6.91 -3.17
N ALA A 208 -14.73 7.81 -3.07
CA ALA A 208 -13.94 8.25 -4.22
C ALA A 208 -13.07 7.11 -4.77
N ASP A 209 -12.36 6.39 -3.91
CA ASP A 209 -11.50 5.26 -4.26
C ASP A 209 -12.32 4.12 -4.92
N THR A 210 -13.53 3.81 -4.42
CA THR A 210 -14.46 2.86 -5.05
C THR A 210 -14.83 3.30 -6.47
N ARG A 211 -15.27 4.56 -6.67
CA ARG A 211 -15.62 5.09 -8.00
C ARG A 211 -14.44 5.06 -8.97
N MET A 212 -13.22 5.32 -8.48
CA MET A 212 -12.00 5.23 -9.29
C MET A 212 -11.67 3.78 -9.68
N ALA A 213 -11.82 2.82 -8.76
CA ALA A 213 -11.63 1.40 -9.03
C ALA A 213 -12.64 0.86 -10.05
N ASP A 214 -13.93 1.22 -9.89
CA ASP A 214 -15.00 0.84 -10.83
C ASP A 214 -14.75 1.43 -12.23
N SER A 215 -14.41 2.72 -12.31
CA SER A 215 -14.10 3.40 -13.58
C SER A 215 -12.89 2.78 -14.28
N LYS A 216 -11.86 2.39 -13.51
CA LYS A 216 -10.68 1.70 -14.05
C LYS A 216 -11.02 0.30 -14.54
N ARG A 217 -11.81 -0.47 -13.77
CA ARG A 217 -12.27 -1.81 -14.16
C ARG A 217 -13.09 -1.79 -15.44
N GLU A 218 -14.02 -0.83 -15.56
CA GLU A 218 -14.83 -0.65 -16.76
C GLU A 218 -13.96 -0.35 -17.99
N LEU A 219 -13.01 0.57 -17.86
CA LEU A 219 -12.04 0.89 -18.91
C LEU A 219 -11.18 -0.32 -19.31
N GLU A 220 -10.75 -1.15 -18.36
CA GLU A 220 -10.00 -2.38 -18.61
C GLU A 220 -10.87 -3.46 -19.30
N MET A 221 -12.14 -3.61 -18.93
CA MET A 221 -13.08 -4.51 -19.60
C MET A 221 -13.35 -4.07 -21.06
N GLN A 222 -13.56 -2.77 -21.30
CA GLN A 222 -13.74 -2.23 -22.66
C GLN A 222 -12.48 -2.44 -23.51
N LYS A 223 -11.29 -2.18 -22.96
CA LYS A 223 -10.02 -2.49 -23.65
C LYS A 223 -9.87 -3.97 -23.99
N ALA A 224 -10.24 -4.87 -23.07
CA ALA A 224 -10.19 -6.31 -23.33
C ALA A 224 -11.16 -6.72 -24.45
N ALA A 225 -12.38 -6.18 -24.46
CA ALA A 225 -13.37 -6.41 -25.51
C ALA A 225 -12.90 -5.90 -26.88
N PHE A 226 -12.38 -4.67 -26.97
CA PHE A 226 -11.81 -4.14 -28.22
C PHE A 226 -10.59 -4.95 -28.70
N ASN A 227 -9.71 -5.36 -27.79
CA ASN A 227 -8.57 -6.22 -28.15
C ASN A 227 -9.02 -7.60 -28.66
N GLN A 228 -10.08 -8.18 -28.09
CA GLN A 228 -10.67 -9.42 -28.59
C GLN A 228 -11.24 -9.22 -29.99
N GLU A 229 -11.99 -8.14 -30.25
CA GLU A 229 -12.56 -7.84 -31.57
C GLU A 229 -11.46 -7.56 -32.62
N VAL A 230 -10.43 -6.77 -32.28
CA VAL A 230 -9.28 -6.54 -33.16
C VAL A 230 -8.55 -7.86 -33.46
N ASN A 231 -8.37 -8.74 -32.47
CA ASN A 231 -7.73 -10.03 -32.68
C ASN A 231 -8.57 -10.98 -33.54
N THR A 232 -9.90 -11.04 -33.37
CA THR A 232 -10.75 -11.85 -34.25
C THR A 232 -10.73 -11.33 -35.68
N LYS A 233 -10.85 -10.02 -35.90
CA LYS A 233 -10.75 -9.40 -37.24
C LYS A 233 -9.38 -9.61 -37.88
N LYS A 234 -8.30 -9.56 -37.09
CA LYS A 234 -6.94 -9.85 -37.57
C LYS A 234 -6.75 -11.32 -37.94
N ALA A 235 -7.30 -12.25 -37.15
CA ALA A 235 -7.28 -13.68 -37.46
C ALA A 235 -8.12 -14.01 -38.70
N GLU A 236 -9.31 -13.42 -38.86
CA GLU A 236 -10.13 -13.51 -40.08
C GLU A 236 -9.36 -13.00 -41.31
N ALA A 237 -8.70 -11.83 -41.22
CA ALA A 237 -7.92 -11.26 -42.31
C ALA A 237 -6.70 -12.12 -42.68
N GLN A 238 -6.00 -12.68 -41.68
CA GLN A 238 -4.88 -13.58 -41.92
C GLN A 238 -5.33 -14.91 -42.54
N LEU A 239 -6.41 -15.52 -42.04
CA LEU A 239 -7.01 -16.72 -42.63
C LEU A 239 -7.46 -16.48 -44.08
N ALA A 240 -8.03 -15.31 -44.38
CA ALA A 240 -8.41 -14.93 -45.74
C ALA A 240 -7.18 -14.78 -46.66
N TYR A 241 -6.09 -14.21 -46.16
CA TYR A 241 -4.83 -14.08 -46.90
C TYR A 241 -4.19 -15.45 -47.17
N GLU A 242 -4.10 -16.32 -46.16
CA GLU A 242 -3.57 -17.68 -46.28
C GLU A 242 -4.42 -18.54 -47.23
N LEU A 243 -5.76 -18.45 -47.14
CA LEU A 243 -6.69 -19.12 -48.06
C LEU A 243 -6.51 -18.64 -49.51
N GLN A 244 -6.29 -17.33 -49.70
CA GLN A 244 -6.06 -16.77 -51.03
C GLN A 244 -4.71 -17.21 -51.60
N ALA A 245 -3.66 -17.22 -50.79
CA ALA A 245 -2.34 -17.74 -51.18
C ALA A 245 -2.41 -19.23 -51.56
N ALA A 246 -3.11 -20.06 -50.77
CA ALA A 246 -3.31 -21.48 -51.06
C ALA A 246 -4.09 -21.72 -52.36
N LYS A 247 -5.15 -20.92 -52.63
CA LYS A 247 -5.87 -20.94 -53.91
C LYS A 247 -4.99 -20.59 -55.09
N GLU A 248 -4.15 -19.56 -54.97
CA GLU A 248 -3.25 -19.15 -56.06
C GLU A 248 -2.16 -20.20 -56.30
N GLN A 249 -1.59 -20.76 -55.23
CA GLN A 249 -0.62 -21.86 -55.31
C GLN A 249 -1.25 -23.13 -55.93
N GLN A 250 -2.53 -23.40 -55.68
CA GLN A 250 -3.27 -24.48 -56.34
C GLN A 250 -3.43 -24.22 -57.85
N LYS A 251 -3.72 -22.98 -58.28
CA LYS A 251 -3.74 -22.63 -59.71
C LYS A 251 -2.38 -22.79 -60.37
N ILE A 252 -1.31 -22.28 -59.74
CA ILE A 252 0.06 -22.40 -60.24
C ILE A 252 0.41 -23.87 -60.48
N ARG A 253 0.10 -24.76 -59.52
CA ARG A 253 0.31 -26.21 -59.68
C ARG A 253 -0.51 -26.82 -60.84
N LEU A 254 -1.74 -26.35 -61.09
CA LEU A 254 -2.54 -26.82 -62.23
C LEU A 254 -1.88 -26.42 -63.57
N GLU A 255 -1.37 -25.20 -63.66
CA GLU A 255 -0.63 -24.70 -64.83
C GLU A 255 0.69 -25.46 -65.03
N GLU A 256 1.45 -25.72 -63.95
CA GLU A 256 2.67 -26.55 -63.97
C GLU A 256 2.41 -27.95 -64.54
N ILE A 257 1.31 -28.60 -64.13
CA ILE A 257 0.90 -29.91 -64.64
C ILE A 257 0.53 -29.83 -66.13
N GLU A 258 -0.14 -28.76 -66.58
CA GLU A 258 -0.45 -28.58 -68.00
C GLU A 258 0.82 -28.40 -68.85
N ILE A 259 1.80 -27.64 -68.36
CA ILE A 259 3.12 -27.51 -68.97
C ILE A 259 3.83 -28.87 -69.04
N GLU A 260 3.82 -29.67 -67.96
CA GLU A 260 4.40 -31.02 -67.94
C GLU A 260 3.74 -31.95 -68.97
N VAL A 261 2.41 -31.93 -69.07
CA VAL A 261 1.65 -32.71 -70.06
C VAL A 261 2.02 -32.29 -71.49
N VAL A 262 2.21 -31.00 -71.77
CA VAL A 262 2.67 -30.51 -73.07
C VAL A 262 4.11 -30.93 -73.35
N GLN A 263 5.00 -30.90 -72.37
CA GLN A 263 6.38 -31.37 -72.50
C GLN A 263 6.43 -32.88 -72.79
N ARG A 264 5.72 -33.70 -72.01
CA ARG A 264 5.63 -35.16 -72.23
C ARG A 264 5.04 -35.51 -73.58
N LYS A 265 3.99 -34.81 -74.04
CA LYS A 265 3.46 -34.97 -75.41
C LYS A 265 4.50 -34.67 -76.47
N LYS A 266 5.25 -33.56 -76.34
CA LYS A 266 6.33 -33.21 -77.27
C LYS A 266 7.45 -34.26 -77.27
N GLN A 267 7.82 -34.79 -76.11
CA GLN A 267 8.83 -35.83 -75.99
C GLN A 267 8.39 -37.13 -76.69
N ILE A 268 7.16 -37.59 -76.46
CA ILE A 268 6.57 -38.73 -77.19
C ILE A 268 6.62 -38.48 -78.71
N THR A 269 6.25 -37.29 -79.19
CA THR A 269 6.34 -36.93 -80.63
C THR A 269 7.77 -36.89 -81.17
N ILE A 270 8.79 -36.67 -80.34
CA ILE A 270 10.20 -36.78 -80.73
C ILE A 270 10.61 -38.25 -80.80
N GLU A 271 10.29 -39.04 -79.77
CA GLU A 271 10.56 -40.48 -79.71
C GLU A 271 9.89 -41.23 -80.89
N GLU A 272 8.62 -40.92 -81.21
CA GLU A 272 7.92 -41.42 -82.40
C GLU A 272 8.67 -41.11 -83.71
N LYS A 273 9.24 -39.90 -83.84
CA LYS A 273 10.03 -39.51 -85.01
C LYS A 273 11.38 -40.21 -85.07
N GLU A 274 12.01 -40.49 -83.93
CA GLU A 274 13.25 -41.28 -83.87
C GLU A 274 13.00 -42.76 -84.17
N ILE A 275 11.89 -43.33 -83.70
CA ILE A 275 11.43 -44.68 -84.09
C ILE A 275 11.21 -44.74 -85.61
N LEU A 276 10.52 -43.75 -86.20
CA LEU A 276 10.34 -43.66 -87.66
C LEU A 276 11.65 -43.44 -88.44
N ARG A 277 12.68 -42.85 -87.83
CA ARG A 277 14.01 -42.68 -88.46
C ARG A 277 14.80 -43.99 -88.41
N THR A 278 14.85 -44.62 -87.24
CA THR A 278 15.54 -45.89 -87.00
C THR A 278 14.89 -47.05 -87.78
N GLU A 279 13.56 -47.08 -87.92
CA GLU A 279 12.87 -48.02 -88.80
C GLU A 279 13.32 -47.88 -90.27
N LYS A 280 13.44 -46.63 -90.78
CA LYS A 280 13.95 -46.38 -92.13
C LYS A 280 15.43 -46.78 -92.30
N GLU A 281 16.26 -46.56 -91.28
CA GLU A 281 17.65 -47.02 -91.25
C GLU A 281 17.73 -48.56 -91.27
N LEU A 282 16.94 -49.25 -90.45
CA LEU A 282 16.82 -50.71 -90.42
C LEU A 282 16.33 -51.30 -91.76
N ILE A 283 15.35 -50.65 -92.40
CA ILE A 283 14.88 -51.03 -93.73
C ILE A 283 16.02 -50.93 -94.77
N ALA A 284 16.84 -49.88 -94.70
CA ALA A 284 17.95 -49.68 -95.62
C ALA A 284 19.15 -50.61 -95.35
N ILE A 285 19.48 -50.88 -94.08
CA ILE A 285 20.68 -51.62 -93.67
C ILE A 285 20.45 -53.13 -93.61
N VAL A 286 19.27 -53.59 -93.18
CA VAL A 286 19.00 -55.02 -92.95
C VAL A 286 18.10 -55.59 -94.04
N LYS A 287 16.95 -54.97 -94.32
CA LYS A 287 16.01 -55.51 -95.31
C LYS A 287 16.58 -55.49 -96.73
N ARG A 288 17.09 -54.35 -97.22
CA ARG A 288 17.58 -54.26 -98.61
C ARG A 288 18.67 -55.27 -98.97
N PRO A 289 19.73 -55.51 -98.16
CA PRO A 289 20.70 -56.56 -98.49
C PRO A 289 20.11 -57.96 -98.31
N ALA A 290 19.25 -58.22 -97.32
CA ALA A 290 18.57 -59.52 -97.20
C ALA A 290 17.65 -59.82 -98.39
N GLU A 291 16.94 -58.82 -98.92
CA GLU A 291 16.14 -58.90 -100.15
C GLU A 291 17.04 -59.14 -101.38
N ALA A 292 18.20 -58.49 -101.45
CA ALA A 292 19.19 -58.71 -102.53
C ALA A 292 19.86 -60.10 -102.47
N GLU A 293 20.12 -60.62 -101.27
CA GLU A 293 20.63 -61.98 -101.06
C GLU A 293 19.57 -63.04 -101.39
N ALA A 294 18.33 -62.84 -100.95
CA ALA A 294 17.20 -63.69 -101.33
C ALA A 294 17.01 -63.74 -102.85
N TYR A 295 17.13 -62.60 -103.53
CA TYR A 295 17.05 -62.53 -105.00
C TYR A 295 18.20 -63.27 -105.70
N LYS A 296 19.46 -63.14 -105.21
CA LYS A 296 20.60 -63.94 -105.70
C LYS A 296 20.38 -65.44 -105.50
N MET A 297 19.88 -65.83 -104.32
CA MET A 297 19.58 -67.22 -103.97
C MET A 297 18.51 -67.81 -104.91
N GLN A 298 17.49 -67.03 -105.26
CA GLN A 298 16.46 -67.42 -106.24
C GLN A 298 17.04 -67.64 -107.65
N GLN A 299 17.88 -66.72 -108.15
CA GLN A 299 18.55 -66.91 -109.46
C GLN A 299 19.47 -68.15 -109.49
N LEU A 300 20.19 -68.41 -108.39
CA LEU A 300 21.01 -69.62 -108.26
C LEU A 300 20.14 -70.89 -108.25
N ALA A 301 19.01 -70.89 -107.54
CA ALA A 301 18.06 -72.01 -107.57
C ALA A 301 17.50 -72.25 -108.98
N GLU A 302 17.13 -71.20 -109.71
CA GLU A 302 16.60 -71.28 -111.08
C GLU A 302 17.62 -71.86 -112.08
N THR A 303 18.91 -71.50 -111.96
CA THR A 303 19.97 -72.04 -112.82
C THR A 303 20.25 -73.51 -112.51
N VAL A 304 20.23 -73.93 -111.23
CA VAL A 304 20.34 -75.35 -110.85
C VAL A 304 19.14 -76.17 -111.36
N GLN A 305 17.94 -75.60 -111.39
CA GLN A 305 16.74 -76.27 -111.92
C GLN A 305 16.82 -76.48 -113.45
N LYS A 306 17.33 -75.49 -114.20
CA LYS A 306 17.55 -75.59 -115.66
C LYS A 306 18.66 -76.57 -116.05
N LEU A 307 19.64 -76.81 -115.17
CA LEU A 307 20.66 -77.84 -115.36
C LEU A 307 20.12 -79.26 -115.11
N LYS A 308 19.27 -79.45 -114.09
CA LYS A 308 18.63 -80.76 -113.82
C LYS A 308 17.72 -81.25 -114.96
N SER A 309 17.13 -80.36 -115.75
CA SER A 309 16.27 -80.75 -116.88
C SER A 309 17.01 -81.19 -118.14
N HIS A 310 18.33 -80.94 -118.25
CA HIS A 310 19.13 -81.32 -119.42
C HIS A 310 19.89 -82.66 -119.27
N ALA A 311 19.96 -83.24 -118.06
CA ALA A 311 20.71 -84.46 -117.79
C ALA A 311 19.91 -85.77 -117.98
N ASN A 312 18.59 -85.71 -118.17
CA ASN A 312 17.68 -86.85 -118.06
C ASN A 312 17.28 -87.54 -119.38
N THR A 313 17.92 -87.20 -120.50
CA THR A 313 17.53 -87.67 -121.86
C THR A 313 18.54 -88.61 -122.54
N HIS A 314 19.60 -89.08 -121.87
CA HIS A 314 20.71 -89.77 -122.54
C HIS A 314 21.08 -91.19 -122.04
N TYR A 315 20.22 -91.89 -121.30
CA TYR A 315 20.46 -93.30 -120.89
C TYR A 315 19.19 -94.19 -120.83
N THR A 316 18.33 -94.14 -121.86
CA THR A 316 17.19 -95.06 -122.04
C THR A 316 17.39 -96.07 -123.17
N GLN A 317 18.63 -96.49 -123.45
CA GLN A 317 18.88 -97.55 -124.44
C GLN A 317 20.11 -98.45 -124.18
N SER A 318 20.34 -98.86 -122.93
CA SER A 318 21.31 -99.94 -122.63
C SER A 318 20.99 -100.78 -121.37
N HIS A 319 20.07 -101.74 -121.56
CA HIS A 319 19.93 -103.02 -120.84
C HIS A 319 19.54 -102.99 -119.34
N ILE A 320 18.40 -103.56 -118.91
CA ILE A 320 17.96 -104.97 -119.02
C ILE A 320 18.94 -105.97 -118.32
N ALA A 321 19.89 -105.49 -117.51
CA ALA A 321 20.87 -106.35 -116.82
C ALA A 321 20.69 -106.45 -115.28
N ALA A 322 19.65 -105.85 -114.68
CA ALA A 322 19.60 -105.58 -113.24
C ALA A 322 18.56 -106.40 -112.41
N GLN A 323 17.84 -107.37 -112.99
CA GLN A 323 16.66 -107.98 -112.32
C GLN A 323 16.58 -109.53 -112.27
N VAL A 324 17.67 -110.27 -112.53
CA VAL A 324 17.61 -111.76 -112.52
C VAL A 324 18.71 -112.47 -111.68
N ALA A 325 19.76 -111.78 -111.22
CA ALA A 325 20.95 -112.44 -110.64
C ALA A 325 21.20 -112.16 -109.13
N ALA A 326 20.16 -111.84 -108.36
CA ALA A 326 20.27 -111.61 -106.90
C ALA A 326 20.05 -112.84 -105.99
N PRO A 327 19.69 -114.05 -106.47
CA PRO A 327 19.89 -115.29 -105.71
C PRO A 327 21.02 -116.12 -106.33
N LEU A 328 22.19 -116.22 -105.67
CA LEU A 328 23.06 -117.42 -105.64
C LEU A 328 24.42 -117.26 -104.92
N SER A 329 24.97 -116.05 -104.72
CA SER A 329 26.38 -115.89 -104.27
C SER A 329 26.62 -115.93 -102.73
N ARG A 330 25.75 -116.58 -101.97
CA ARG A 330 26.03 -116.98 -100.57
C ARG A 330 25.44 -118.36 -100.23
N THR A 331 25.98 -119.35 -100.95
CA THR A 331 26.30 -120.69 -100.44
C THR A 331 27.08 -120.62 -99.10
N ASN A 332 27.19 -121.66 -98.26
CA ASN A 332 27.28 -123.10 -98.52
C ASN A 332 26.81 -123.89 -97.27
N GLU A 333 25.99 -124.92 -97.45
CA GLU A 333 26.40 -126.30 -97.12
C GLU A 333 25.55 -127.29 -97.92
N ILE A 334 26.16 -128.36 -98.43
CA ILE A 334 25.52 -129.33 -99.33
C ILE A 334 25.74 -130.73 -98.74
N VAL A 335 24.66 -131.40 -98.35
CA VAL A 335 24.64 -132.87 -98.24
C VAL A 335 23.35 -133.40 -98.85
N ILE A 336 23.52 -134.47 -99.62
CA ILE A 336 22.53 -135.19 -100.41
C ILE A 336 21.74 -136.15 -99.50
N LEU A 337 20.45 -136.42 -99.81
CA LEU A 337 19.89 -137.78 -99.96
C LEU A 337 18.39 -137.78 -100.31
N SER A 338 18.11 -138.15 -101.56
CA SER A 338 17.00 -138.99 -102.07
C SER A 338 15.67 -139.13 -101.28
N GLY A 339 14.54 -138.69 -101.87
CA GLY A 339 13.20 -139.25 -101.56
C GLY A 339 11.99 -138.29 -101.46
N ASP A 340 11.28 -138.06 -102.58
CA ASP A 340 9.81 -137.85 -102.73
C ASP A 340 9.03 -136.63 -102.12
N GLY A 341 8.46 -135.74 -102.97
CA GLY A 341 7.11 -135.11 -102.82
C GLY A 341 6.76 -133.76 -102.08
N GLY A 342 6.85 -132.56 -102.72
CA GLY A 342 5.83 -131.44 -102.75
C GLY A 342 5.57 -130.33 -101.64
N ARG A 343 5.46 -129.02 -102.06
CA ARG A 343 4.60 -127.85 -101.53
C ARG A 343 4.99 -127.03 -100.23
N VAL A 344 4.50 -125.79 -99.87
CA VAL A 344 4.16 -124.47 -100.57
C VAL A 344 3.78 -123.25 -99.60
N THR A 345 4.05 -121.95 -99.97
CA THR A 345 3.50 -120.58 -99.52
C THR A 345 3.64 -119.89 -98.11
N GLY A 346 3.75 -118.52 -98.04
CA GLY A 346 3.08 -117.64 -97.00
C GLY A 346 3.62 -116.25 -96.47
N GLU A 347 3.21 -115.09 -97.05
CA GLU A 347 2.86 -113.71 -96.50
C GLU A 347 3.71 -112.74 -95.58
N VAL A 348 3.09 -111.63 -95.09
CA VAL A 348 3.59 -110.22 -94.82
C VAL A 348 3.21 -109.65 -93.41
N ASN A 349 3.89 -108.61 -92.82
CA ASN A 349 3.36 -107.32 -92.22
C ASN A 349 4.15 -106.59 -91.07
N ARG A 350 3.95 -105.24 -90.96
CA ARG A 350 3.90 -104.34 -89.76
C ARG A 350 5.16 -103.91 -88.96
N LEU A 351 5.37 -102.58 -88.78
CA LEU A 351 5.55 -101.89 -87.46
C LEU A 351 5.76 -100.34 -87.54
N LEU A 352 4.96 -99.60 -86.76
CA LEU A 352 5.12 -98.20 -86.32
C LEU A 352 4.34 -98.03 -84.99
N ALA A 353 4.66 -96.96 -84.25
CA ALA A 353 3.86 -96.30 -83.20
C ALA A 353 4.10 -96.60 -81.69
N GLU A 354 3.80 -95.55 -80.92
CA GLU A 354 3.43 -95.45 -79.48
C GLU A 354 4.50 -95.49 -78.37
N LEU A 355 4.88 -94.28 -77.91
CA LEU A 355 5.39 -93.99 -76.55
C LEU A 355 4.73 -92.73 -75.93
N PRO A 356 3.51 -92.83 -75.37
CA PRO A 356 3.05 -91.84 -74.39
C PRO A 356 2.31 -92.50 -73.20
N VAL A 357 3.04 -93.09 -72.25
CA VAL A 357 2.47 -93.58 -70.96
C VAL A 357 3.28 -93.07 -69.74
N SER A 358 4.52 -92.60 -69.92
CA SER A 358 5.46 -92.37 -68.82
C SER A 358 5.32 -91.04 -68.06
N VAL A 359 4.52 -90.09 -68.54
CA VAL A 359 4.48 -88.72 -67.97
C VAL A 359 3.48 -88.60 -66.81
N ASN A 360 2.44 -89.44 -66.77
CA ASN A 360 1.38 -89.35 -65.75
C ASN A 360 1.79 -89.84 -64.34
N ALA A 361 3.01 -90.38 -64.20
CA ALA A 361 3.53 -90.94 -62.94
C ALA A 361 4.46 -89.98 -62.16
N LEU A 362 4.84 -88.83 -62.72
CA LEU A 362 6.04 -88.08 -62.27
C LEU A 362 5.82 -86.61 -61.86
N THR A 363 4.64 -86.04 -62.06
CA THR A 363 4.40 -84.59 -61.80
C THR A 363 3.07 -84.30 -61.08
N GLY A 364 2.59 -85.22 -60.25
CA GLY A 364 1.25 -85.16 -59.63
C GLY A 364 0.94 -83.87 -58.86
N VAL A 365 0.14 -82.99 -59.48
CA VAL A 365 -0.50 -81.83 -58.86
C VAL A 365 -1.95 -82.18 -58.59
N ASP A 366 -2.51 -81.78 -57.44
CA ASP A 366 -3.94 -81.82 -57.21
C ASP A 366 -4.44 -80.61 -56.39
N LEU A 367 -5.55 -80.01 -56.83
CA LEU A 367 -6.04 -78.68 -56.42
C LEU A 367 -7.36 -78.80 -55.65
N SER A 368 -7.36 -78.82 -54.31
CA SER A 368 -8.63 -79.03 -53.58
C SER A 368 -8.84 -78.50 -52.14
N LYS A 369 -7.92 -77.77 -51.46
CA LYS A 369 -8.14 -77.39 -50.03
C LYS A 369 -7.83 -75.94 -49.62
N ILE A 370 -8.92 -75.15 -49.58
CA ILE A 370 -9.16 -73.77 -49.11
C ILE A 370 -10.66 -73.74 -48.66
N PRO A 371 -11.16 -72.96 -47.65
CA PRO A 371 -10.58 -71.86 -46.85
C PRO A 371 -10.80 -71.96 -45.30
N LEU A 372 -10.43 -70.89 -44.58
CA LEU A 372 -11.12 -70.20 -43.44
C LEU A 372 -12.12 -70.96 -42.52
N LEU A 373 -11.91 -70.89 -41.20
CA LEU A 373 -12.84 -70.44 -40.12
C LEU A 373 -12.50 -71.03 -38.73
N GLN A 374 -11.50 -70.51 -38.00
CA GLN A 374 -11.36 -70.87 -36.58
C GLN A 374 -10.56 -69.88 -35.70
N LYS A 375 -11.24 -68.81 -35.23
CA LYS A 375 -11.17 -68.25 -33.85
C LYS A 375 -11.88 -66.88 -33.74
N MET A 376 -13.20 -66.92 -33.55
CA MET A 376 -13.95 -65.89 -32.82
C MET A 376 -14.62 -66.56 -31.61
N ILE A 377 -13.85 -66.67 -30.53
CA ILE A 377 -14.24 -67.15 -29.19
C ILE A 377 -13.26 -66.44 -28.25
N SER A 378 -13.58 -65.67 -27.22
CA SER A 378 -14.79 -65.05 -26.64
C SER A 378 -14.27 -64.23 -25.42
N PRO A 379 -15.05 -63.35 -24.77
CA PRO A 379 -14.49 -62.30 -23.91
C PRO A 379 -14.42 -62.65 -22.42
N GLN A 380 -13.62 -61.89 -21.68
CA GLN A 380 -13.63 -61.63 -20.22
C GLN A 380 -12.58 -60.52 -19.95
N ALA A 381 -12.81 -59.50 -19.12
CA ALA A 381 -14.03 -59.04 -18.45
C ALA A 381 -13.98 -57.50 -18.31
#